data_AF-A0A3P8GQD6-F1
#
_entry.id   AF-A0A3P8GQD6-F1
#
_cell.length_a   1.000
_cell.length_b   1.000
_cell.length_c   1.000
_cell.angle_alpha   90.00
_cell.angle_beta   90.00
_cell.angle_gamma   90.00
#
_symmetry.space_group_name_H-M   'P 1'
#
loop_
_entity.id
_entity.type
_entity.pdbx_description
1 polymer ?
#
loop_
_entity_poly.entity_id
_entity_poly.type
_entity_poly.pdbx_seq_one_letter_code
_entity_poly.pdbx_strand_id
1 'polypeptide(L)'
;MKYTIRSLINDKKVNVQELESMKQNTLQFHNSRHLLNQLGYLSWKHRPTVELLQISPALIRELKHLDNLGSRETHKLAIFYVGAGQEDKQSILSNQTASLEFENFVAGLGWEVDLLKHKGFRGGLECSGRAGLSTPYYATSTLEVIFHVSTRMPSSTQEDLKVSLRFIFFCSYFYSVDLFSLFAG
;
A
#
# COMPACT_ATOMS: atom_id res chain seq x y z
N MET A 1 -46.10 9.15 -4.20
CA MET A 1 -45.27 7.92 -4.30
C MET A 1 -45.78 6.70 -3.53
N LYS A 2 -46.68 6.81 -2.54
CA LYS A 2 -47.32 5.62 -1.91
C LYS A 2 -48.44 4.99 -2.76
N TYR A 3 -49.12 5.79 -3.59
CA TYR A 3 -50.26 5.35 -4.39
C TYR A 3 -49.88 4.61 -5.68
N THR A 4 -48.78 4.99 -6.33
CA THR A 4 -48.27 4.34 -7.56
C THR A 4 -47.73 2.93 -7.30
N ILE A 5 -47.14 2.69 -6.12
CA ILE A 5 -46.65 1.36 -5.73
C ILE A 5 -47.83 0.42 -5.39
N ARG A 6 -48.91 0.92 -4.77
CA ARG A 6 -50.13 0.11 -4.52
C ARG A 6 -50.83 -0.33 -5.81
N SER A 7 -50.83 0.52 -6.84
CA SER A 7 -51.39 0.18 -8.15
C SER A 7 -50.58 -0.91 -8.86
N LEU A 8 -49.25 -0.92 -8.72
CA LEU A 8 -48.39 -1.96 -9.32
C LEU A 8 -48.44 -3.30 -8.54
N ILE A 9 -48.77 -3.27 -7.24
CA ILE A 9 -48.91 -4.47 -6.41
C ILE A 9 -50.25 -5.19 -6.65
N ASN A 10 -51.31 -4.48 -7.06
CA ASN A 10 -52.62 -5.10 -7.27
C ASN A 10 -52.79 -5.86 -8.60
N ASP A 11 -51.96 -5.57 -9.62
CA ASP A 11 -52.13 -6.16 -10.97
C ASP A 11 -51.07 -7.22 -11.35
N LYS A 12 -50.15 -7.56 -10.45
CA LYS A 12 -49.27 -8.72 -10.64
C LYS A 12 -49.29 -9.55 -9.37
N LYS A 13 -49.67 -10.83 -9.49
CA LYS A 13 -49.29 -11.86 -8.51
C LYS A 13 -47.76 -11.94 -8.51
N VAL A 14 -47.12 -11.04 -7.78
CA VAL A 14 -45.67 -11.09 -7.53
C VAL A 14 -45.44 -12.38 -6.76
N ASN A 15 -44.69 -13.29 -7.35
CA ASN A 15 -44.38 -14.57 -6.74
C ASN A 15 -43.57 -14.31 -5.46
N VAL A 16 -43.87 -15.02 -4.37
CA VAL A 16 -43.16 -14.91 -3.08
C VAL A 16 -41.65 -15.11 -3.26
N GLN A 17 -41.24 -15.98 -4.19
CA GLN A 17 -39.84 -16.20 -4.55
C GLN A 17 -39.18 -14.98 -5.25
N GLU A 18 -39.93 -14.25 -6.07
CA GLU A 18 -39.45 -13.00 -6.70
C GLU A 18 -39.34 -11.88 -5.66
N LEU A 19 -40.25 -11.83 -4.69
CA LEU A 19 -40.19 -10.87 -3.60
C LEU A 19 -39.00 -11.12 -2.68
N GLU A 20 -38.68 -12.39 -2.41
CA GLU A 20 -37.49 -12.76 -1.63
C GLU A 20 -36.19 -12.47 -2.37
N SER A 21 -36.11 -12.74 -3.67
CA SER A 21 -34.93 -12.39 -4.47
C SER A 21 -34.73 -10.86 -4.56
N MET A 22 -35.80 -10.08 -4.68
CA MET A 22 -35.75 -8.61 -4.64
C MET A 22 -35.29 -8.09 -3.26
N LYS A 23 -35.77 -8.68 -2.16
CA LYS A 23 -35.31 -8.35 -0.81
C LYS A 23 -33.82 -8.66 -0.64
N GLN A 24 -33.37 -9.82 -1.10
CA GLN A 24 -31.97 -10.25 -1.04
C GLN A 24 -31.06 -9.31 -1.84
N ASN A 25 -31.47 -8.90 -3.03
CA ASN A 25 -30.75 -7.92 -3.85
C ASN A 25 -30.68 -6.54 -3.19
N THR A 26 -31.74 -6.12 -2.49
CA THR A 26 -31.77 -4.84 -1.77
C THR A 26 -30.77 -4.82 -0.61
N LEU A 27 -30.54 -5.96 0.03
CA LEU A 27 -29.51 -6.12 1.07
C LEU A 27 -28.11 -6.12 0.47
N GLN A 28 -27.90 -6.79 -0.67
CA GLN A 28 -26.60 -6.88 -1.33
C GLN A 28 -26.02 -5.52 -1.74
N PHE A 29 -26.87 -4.55 -2.07
CA PHE A 29 -26.44 -3.19 -2.47
C PHE A 29 -26.80 -2.12 -1.44
N HIS A 30 -27.09 -2.50 -0.19
CA HIS A 30 -27.51 -1.55 0.85
C HIS A 30 -26.50 -0.40 1.04
N ASN A 31 -25.23 -0.74 1.20
CA ASN A 31 -24.15 0.23 1.40
C ASN A 31 -23.94 1.13 0.18
N SER A 32 -23.94 0.54 -1.02
CA SER A 32 -23.82 1.29 -2.27
C SER A 32 -24.97 2.28 -2.45
N ARG A 33 -26.21 1.86 -2.18
CA ARG A 33 -27.38 2.72 -2.24
C ARG A 33 -27.35 3.82 -1.18
N HIS A 34 -26.90 3.52 0.04
CA HIS A 34 -26.75 4.51 1.10
C HIS A 34 -25.71 5.57 0.73
N LEU A 35 -24.54 5.14 0.22
CA LEU A 35 -23.49 6.03 -0.27
C LEU A 35 -23.98 6.92 -1.41
N LEU A 36 -24.62 6.35 -2.44
CA LEU A 36 -25.19 7.12 -3.54
C LEU A 36 -26.25 8.14 -3.07
N ASN A 37 -26.99 7.81 -2.00
CA ASN A 37 -27.92 8.73 -1.38
C ASN A 37 -27.19 9.87 -0.64
N GLN A 38 -26.14 9.56 0.13
CA GLN A 38 -25.32 10.55 0.85
C GLN A 38 -24.60 11.49 -0.11
N LEU A 39 -24.10 10.99 -1.24
CA LEU A 39 -23.47 11.77 -2.31
C LEU A 39 -24.46 12.58 -3.15
N GLY A 40 -25.77 12.45 -2.90
CA GLY A 40 -26.81 13.19 -3.61
C GLY A 40 -27.16 12.66 -5.00
N TYR A 41 -26.49 11.60 -5.47
CA TYR A 41 -26.70 11.00 -6.80
C TYR A 41 -28.08 10.36 -7.01
N LEU A 42 -28.81 10.03 -5.93
CA LEU A 42 -30.19 9.54 -6.02
C LEU A 42 -31.26 10.66 -6.08
N SER A 43 -30.86 11.92 -5.89
CA SER A 43 -31.79 13.05 -5.95
C SER A 43 -32.21 13.37 -7.38
N TRP A 44 -33.44 13.85 -7.56
CA TRP A 44 -34.00 14.15 -8.89
C TRP A 44 -33.11 15.08 -9.74
N LYS A 45 -32.46 16.06 -9.09
CA LYS A 45 -31.59 17.04 -9.75
C LYS A 45 -30.28 16.45 -10.30
N HIS A 46 -29.78 15.37 -9.71
CA HIS A 46 -28.51 14.74 -10.06
C HIS A 46 -28.67 13.42 -10.82
N ARG A 47 -29.90 12.94 -11.07
CA ARG A 47 -30.12 11.77 -11.94
C ARG A 47 -29.52 11.88 -13.35
N PRO A 48 -29.53 13.04 -14.04
CA PRO A 48 -28.94 13.11 -15.37
C PRO A 48 -27.40 13.02 -15.37
N THR A 49 -26.73 13.09 -14.21
CA THR A 49 -25.27 12.95 -14.11
C THR A 49 -24.82 11.51 -13.81
N VAL A 50 -25.76 10.56 -13.70
CA VAL A 50 -25.46 9.14 -13.44
C VAL A 50 -25.75 8.36 -14.70
N GLU A 51 -24.70 7.94 -15.39
CA GLU A 51 -24.79 7.09 -16.57
C GLU A 51 -24.50 5.64 -16.19
N LEU A 52 -25.35 4.72 -16.66
CA LEU A 52 -25.15 3.30 -16.45
C LEU A 52 -24.17 2.77 -17.50
N LEU A 53 -23.01 2.29 -17.03
CA LEU A 53 -22.02 1.66 -17.90
C LEU A 53 -22.56 0.31 -18.41
N GLN A 54 -22.38 0.05 -19.70
CA GLN A 54 -22.68 -1.25 -20.28
C GLN A 54 -21.65 -2.28 -19.81
N ILE A 55 -22.14 -3.40 -19.27
CA ILE A 55 -21.26 -4.48 -18.81
C ILE A 55 -20.64 -5.15 -20.04
N SER A 56 -19.36 -4.87 -20.27
CA SER A 56 -18.55 -5.48 -21.31
C SER A 56 -17.37 -6.27 -20.72
N PRO A 57 -16.83 -7.28 -21.43
CA PRO A 57 -15.63 -7.98 -20.97
C PRO A 57 -14.43 -7.04 -20.76
N ALA A 58 -14.32 -5.98 -21.56
CA ALA A 58 -13.30 -4.95 -21.41
C ALA A 58 -13.46 -4.17 -20.10
N LEU A 59 -14.69 -3.73 -19.79
CA LEU A 59 -15.01 -3.04 -18.54
C LEU A 59 -14.72 -3.92 -17.32
N ILE A 60 -15.09 -5.21 -17.36
CA ILE A 60 -14.80 -6.14 -16.25
C ILE A 60 -13.29 -6.28 -16.03
N ARG A 61 -12.50 -6.32 -17.11
CA ARG A 61 -11.04 -6.38 -17.02
C ARG A 61 -10.47 -5.10 -16.41
N GLU A 62 -10.97 -3.94 -16.81
CA GLU A 62 -10.54 -2.65 -16.27
C GLU A 62 -10.94 -2.47 -14.80
N LEU A 63 -12.14 -2.89 -14.41
CA LEU A 63 -12.57 -2.85 -13.01
C LEU A 63 -11.70 -3.76 -12.14
N LYS A 64 -11.41 -4.97 -12.62
CA LYS A 64 -10.44 -5.86 -11.95
C LYS A 64 -9.05 -5.23 -11.88
N HIS A 65 -8.63 -4.48 -12.90
CA HIS A 65 -7.36 -3.76 -12.86
C HIS A 65 -7.38 -2.68 -11.79
N LEU A 66 -8.45 -1.87 -11.74
CA LEU A 66 -8.65 -0.81 -10.75
C LEU A 66 -8.69 -1.36 -9.32
N ASP A 67 -9.40 -2.47 -9.08
CA ASP A 67 -9.47 -3.13 -7.77
C ASP A 67 -8.09 -3.64 -7.30
N ASN A 68 -7.19 -3.91 -8.25
CA ASN A 68 -5.81 -4.31 -7.97
C ASN A 68 -4.83 -3.13 -7.84
N LEU A 69 -5.27 -1.89 -8.14
CA LEU A 69 -4.43 -0.72 -7.90
C LEU A 69 -4.35 -0.48 -6.39
N GLY A 70 -3.13 -0.30 -5.90
CA GLY A 70 -2.90 0.06 -4.50
C GLY A 70 -3.58 1.38 -4.17
N SER A 71 -4.29 1.43 -3.04
CA SER A 71 -4.92 2.67 -2.56
C SER A 71 -3.91 3.70 -2.05
N ARG A 72 -2.67 3.27 -1.81
CA ARG A 72 -1.57 4.08 -1.32
C ARG A 72 -0.44 4.09 -2.33
N GLU A 73 0.19 5.25 -2.49
CA GLU A 73 1.48 5.37 -3.13
C GLU A 73 2.54 4.67 -2.27
N THR A 74 3.45 3.93 -2.90
CA THR A 74 4.43 3.10 -2.18
C THR A 74 5.85 3.41 -2.63
N HIS A 75 6.75 3.66 -1.67
CA HIS A 75 8.17 3.90 -1.96
C HIS A 75 9.07 2.97 -1.15
N LYS A 76 10.15 2.56 -1.79
CA LYS A 76 11.26 1.85 -1.17
C LYS A 76 12.53 2.70 -1.29
N LEU A 77 13.17 2.97 -0.17
CA LEU A 77 14.32 3.85 -0.08
C LEU A 77 15.49 3.06 0.50
N ALA A 78 16.63 3.08 -0.18
CA ALA A 78 17.85 2.46 0.34
C ALA A 78 18.65 3.45 1.19
N ILE A 79 19.15 2.97 2.33
CA ILE A 79 19.99 3.72 3.25
C ILE A 79 21.24 2.89 3.54
N PHE A 80 22.40 3.48 3.33
CA PHE A 80 23.69 2.83 3.57
C PHE A 80 24.59 3.72 4.43
N TYR A 81 25.42 3.08 5.23
CA TYR A 81 26.43 3.74 6.04
C TYR A 81 27.80 3.60 5.36
N VAL A 82 28.47 4.73 5.13
CA VAL A 82 29.85 4.77 4.63
C VAL A 82 30.76 5.21 5.78
N GLY A 83 31.58 4.29 6.27
CA GLY A 83 32.58 4.58 7.28
C GLY A 83 33.76 5.36 6.74
N ALA A 84 34.56 5.96 7.63
CA ALA A 84 35.75 6.70 7.25
C ALA A 84 36.74 5.82 6.46
N GLY A 85 37.16 6.30 5.29
CA GLY A 85 38.10 5.60 4.40
C GLY A 85 37.52 4.43 3.63
N GLN A 86 36.21 4.19 3.69
CA GLN A 86 35.54 3.19 2.85
C GLN A 86 35.24 3.78 1.47
N GLU A 87 35.78 3.16 0.43
CA GLU A 87 35.54 3.55 -0.96
C GLU A 87 34.98 2.39 -1.79
N ASP A 88 35.17 1.15 -1.34
CA ASP A 88 34.71 -0.02 -2.04
C ASP A 88 33.30 -0.44 -1.60
N LYS A 89 32.48 -0.79 -2.60
CA LYS A 89 31.09 -1.23 -2.42
C LYS A 89 30.95 -2.39 -1.42
N GLN A 90 31.92 -3.30 -1.37
CA GLN A 90 31.85 -4.48 -0.53
C GLN A 90 32.03 -4.12 0.94
N SER A 91 32.99 -3.25 1.27
CA SER A 91 33.21 -2.78 2.65
C SER A 91 32.01 -2.00 3.17
N ILE A 92 31.45 -1.08 2.37
CA ILE A 92 30.25 -0.30 2.71
C ILE A 92 29.07 -1.20 3.07
N LEU A 93 28.80 -2.24 2.27
CA LEU A 93 27.67 -3.15 2.48
C LEU A 93 27.93 -4.23 3.51
N SER A 94 29.19 -4.42 3.89
CA SER A 94 29.57 -5.34 4.95
C SER A 94 29.37 -4.77 6.35
N ASN A 95 29.15 -3.45 6.48
CA ASN A 95 28.95 -2.77 7.75
C ASN A 95 27.77 -3.38 8.53
N GLN A 96 28.07 -3.96 9.70
CA GLN A 96 27.09 -4.50 10.65
C GLN A 96 26.74 -3.51 11.77
N THR A 97 27.51 -2.43 11.89
CA THR A 97 27.30 -1.35 12.85
C THR A 97 27.55 -0.01 12.17
N ALA A 98 26.97 1.04 12.71
CA ALA A 98 27.15 2.41 12.24
C ALA A 98 27.42 3.37 13.41
N SER A 99 27.62 4.65 13.10
CA SER A 99 27.77 5.68 14.12
C SER A 99 26.46 5.93 14.88
N LEU A 100 26.56 6.53 16.07
CA LEU A 100 25.40 6.88 16.88
C LEU A 100 24.46 7.85 16.14
N GLU A 101 25.03 8.78 15.40
CA GLU A 101 24.30 9.78 14.63
C GLU A 101 23.52 9.13 13.47
N PHE A 102 24.11 8.10 12.83
CA PHE A 102 23.41 7.32 11.81
C PHE A 102 22.22 6.56 12.41
N GLU A 103 22.41 5.89 13.55
CA GLU A 103 21.30 5.18 14.20
C GLU A 103 20.18 6.13 14.67
N ASN A 104 20.54 7.32 15.18
CA ASN A 104 19.57 8.36 15.52
C ASN A 104 18.81 8.87 14.29
N PHE A 105 19.50 9.07 13.17
CA PHE A 105 18.85 9.44 11.91
C PHE A 105 17.87 8.35 11.46
N VAL A 106 18.29 7.09 11.45
CA VAL A 106 17.45 5.95 11.04
C VAL A 106 16.23 5.80 11.95
N ALA A 107 16.40 5.98 13.27
CA ALA A 107 15.30 5.98 14.24
C ALA A 107 14.31 7.13 14.02
N GLY A 108 14.75 8.25 13.43
CA GLY A 108 13.91 9.39 13.10
C GLY A 108 13.07 9.24 11.83
N LEU A 109 13.33 8.23 10.98
CA LEU A 109 12.64 8.06 9.69
C LEU A 109 11.22 7.53 9.81
N GLY A 110 10.92 6.79 10.88
CA GLY A 110 9.63 6.14 11.04
C GLY A 110 9.60 5.15 12.20
N TRP A 111 8.58 4.31 12.21
CA TRP A 111 8.40 3.29 13.23
C TRP A 111 9.22 2.05 12.90
N GLU A 112 9.90 1.51 13.90
CA GLU A 112 10.53 0.20 13.79
C GLU A 112 9.46 -0.88 13.64
N VAL A 113 9.50 -1.65 12.56
CA VAL A 113 8.55 -2.75 12.32
C VAL A 113 9.26 -4.09 12.20
N ASP A 114 8.67 -5.12 12.81
CA ASP A 114 9.07 -6.53 12.67
C ASP A 114 8.60 -7.05 11.30
N LEU A 115 9.54 -7.42 10.43
CA LEU A 115 9.26 -7.88 9.07
C LEU A 115 8.42 -9.17 9.03
N LEU A 116 8.46 -10.00 10.06
CA LEU A 116 7.64 -11.21 10.14
C LEU A 116 6.16 -10.86 10.34
N LYS A 117 5.87 -9.84 11.17
CA LYS A 117 4.51 -9.48 11.59
C LYS A 117 3.92 -8.31 10.80
N HIS A 118 4.75 -7.55 10.07
CA HIS A 118 4.33 -6.33 9.38
C HIS A 118 3.31 -6.63 8.27
N LYS A 119 2.18 -5.92 8.26
CA LYS A 119 1.08 -6.13 7.29
C LYS A 119 1.00 -5.07 6.20
N GLY A 120 1.82 -4.01 6.27
CA GLY A 120 1.86 -2.94 5.28
C GLY A 120 2.75 -3.28 4.09
N PHE A 121 3.07 -2.26 3.29
CA PHE A 121 3.96 -2.39 2.15
C PHE A 121 5.36 -2.86 2.56
N ARG A 122 5.82 -3.99 2.00
CA ARG A 122 7.11 -4.61 2.35
C ARG A 122 8.26 -4.32 1.39
N GLY A 123 8.04 -3.61 0.28
CA GLY A 123 9.12 -3.23 -0.65
C GLY A 123 9.91 -4.38 -1.29
N GLY A 124 9.42 -5.63 -1.16
CA GLY A 124 10.13 -6.83 -1.57
C GLY A 124 11.00 -7.47 -0.47
N LEU A 125 11.07 -6.90 0.73
CA LEU A 125 11.74 -7.53 1.88
C LEU A 125 10.99 -8.82 2.27
N GLU A 126 11.71 -9.94 2.25
CA GLU A 126 11.17 -11.26 2.55
C GLU A 126 11.20 -11.56 4.05
N CYS A 127 10.25 -12.39 4.52
CA CYS A 127 10.25 -12.92 5.89
C CYS A 127 11.32 -14.00 6.15
N SER A 128 12.18 -14.30 5.17
CA SER A 128 13.21 -15.34 5.26
C SER A 128 14.38 -14.98 6.17
N GLY A 129 14.40 -13.75 6.73
CA GLY A 129 15.50 -13.22 7.55
C GLY A 129 16.67 -12.68 6.74
N ARG A 130 16.70 -12.91 5.42
CA ARG A 130 17.75 -12.40 4.52
C ARG A 130 17.70 -10.87 4.31
N ALA A 131 16.59 -10.26 4.70
CA ALA A 131 16.37 -8.81 4.67
C ALA A 131 16.57 -8.13 6.04
N GLY A 132 17.06 -8.88 7.04
CA GLY A 132 17.02 -8.47 8.44
C GLY A 132 15.73 -8.91 9.14
N LEU A 133 15.64 -8.60 10.44
CA LEU A 133 14.47 -8.91 11.27
C LEU A 133 13.48 -7.74 11.36
N SER A 134 14.00 -6.52 11.33
CA SER A 134 13.23 -5.30 11.46
C SER A 134 13.77 -4.19 10.57
N THR A 135 12.91 -3.23 10.28
CA THR A 135 13.28 -2.08 9.46
C THR A 135 12.41 -0.86 9.82
N PRO A 136 12.86 0.38 9.56
CA PRO A 136 12.00 1.54 9.72
C PRO A 136 10.91 1.54 8.65
N TYR A 137 9.74 2.06 9.03
CA TYR A 137 8.58 2.16 8.18
C TYR A 137 7.80 3.43 8.48
N TYR A 138 7.35 4.11 7.43
CA TYR A 138 6.52 5.30 7.53
C TYR A 138 5.25 5.11 6.70
N ALA A 139 4.11 5.56 7.23
CA ALA A 139 2.84 5.48 6.51
C ALA A 139 1.89 6.62 6.90
N THR A 140 1.13 7.06 5.91
CA THR A 140 -0.02 7.96 6.05
C THR A 140 -1.26 7.28 5.44
N SER A 141 -2.38 8.01 5.33
CA SER A 141 -3.57 7.50 4.65
C SER A 141 -3.34 7.22 3.15
N THR A 142 -2.39 7.92 2.53
CA THR A 142 -2.16 7.89 1.07
C THR A 142 -0.77 7.40 0.66
N LEU A 143 0.15 7.23 1.61
CA LEU A 143 1.56 6.94 1.34
C LEU A 143 2.08 5.83 2.26
N GLU A 144 2.92 4.95 1.74
CA GLU A 144 3.73 4.02 2.52
C GLU A 144 5.18 4.06 2.04
N VAL A 145 6.11 4.09 2.99
CA VAL A 145 7.54 4.10 2.73
C VAL A 145 8.20 3.03 3.59
N ILE A 146 8.94 2.14 2.95
CA ILE A 146 9.81 1.19 3.64
C ILE A 146 11.27 1.51 3.34
N PHE A 147 12.09 1.47 4.39
CA PHE A 147 13.50 1.76 4.29
C PHE A 147 14.29 0.45 4.23
N HIS A 148 15.30 0.39 3.38
CA HIS A 148 16.21 -0.74 3.24
C HIS A 148 17.55 -0.32 3.85
N VAL A 149 17.75 -0.60 5.13
CA VAL A 149 18.93 -0.17 5.88
C VAL A 149 20.02 -1.22 5.77
N SER A 150 21.16 -0.88 5.15
CA SER A 150 22.24 -1.84 4.87
C SER A 150 22.79 -2.53 6.12
N THR A 151 22.89 -1.79 7.23
CA THR A 151 23.43 -2.30 8.50
C THR A 151 22.53 -3.31 9.21
N ARG A 152 21.25 -3.39 8.81
CA ARG A 152 20.27 -4.35 9.37
C ARG A 152 20.14 -5.60 8.52
N MET A 153 20.77 -5.63 7.35
CA MET A 153 20.77 -6.79 6.47
C MET A 153 21.99 -7.69 6.77
N PRO A 154 21.83 -9.02 6.67
CA PRO A 154 22.96 -9.93 6.80
C PRO A 154 24.07 -9.62 5.77
N SER A 155 25.33 -9.68 6.20
CA SER A 155 26.50 -9.49 5.33
C SER A 155 27.60 -10.54 5.53
N SER A 156 27.30 -11.64 6.23
CA SER A 156 28.25 -12.69 6.60
C SER A 156 28.85 -13.45 5.41
N THR A 157 28.09 -13.59 4.33
CA THR A 157 28.52 -14.33 3.14
C THR A 157 28.43 -13.46 1.88
N GLN A 158 29.16 -13.87 0.83
CA GLN A 158 29.07 -13.21 -0.47
C GLN A 158 27.65 -13.31 -1.07
N GLU A 159 26.89 -14.36 -0.72
CA GLU A 159 25.49 -14.48 -1.12
C GLU A 159 24.60 -13.46 -0.41
N ASP A 160 24.84 -13.22 0.88
CA ASP A 160 24.10 -12.22 1.64
C ASP A 160 24.35 -10.81 1.10
N LEU A 161 25.60 -10.50 0.76
CA LEU A 161 25.95 -9.24 0.10
C LEU A 161 25.23 -9.10 -1.26
N LYS A 162 25.14 -10.16 -2.06
CA LYS A 162 24.37 -10.15 -3.32
C LYS A 162 22.87 -9.91 -3.09
N VAL A 163 22.31 -10.43 -2.01
CA VAL A 163 20.90 -10.23 -1.66
C VAL A 163 20.65 -8.82 -1.13
N SER A 164 21.49 -8.32 -0.24
CA SER A 164 21.45 -6.93 0.25
C SER A 164 21.54 -5.94 -0.92
N LEU A 165 22.43 -6.22 -1.87
CA LEU A 165 22.53 -5.49 -3.13
C LEU A 165 21.24 -5.51 -3.94
N ARG A 166 20.56 -6.65 -4.03
CA ARG A 166 19.30 -6.76 -4.76
C ARG A 166 18.20 -5.93 -4.09
N PHE A 167 18.17 -5.86 -2.76
CA PHE A 167 17.19 -5.01 -2.08
C PHE A 167 17.51 -3.52 -2.26
N ILE A 168 18.80 -3.16 -2.27
CA ILE A 168 19.26 -1.77 -2.39
C ILE A 168 19.15 -1.24 -3.82
N PHE A 169 19.67 -1.97 -4.82
CA PHE A 169 19.74 -1.51 -6.21
C PHE A 169 18.38 -1.46 -6.92
N PHE A 170 17.39 -2.18 -6.41
CA PHE A 170 16.04 -2.10 -6.96
C PHE A 170 15.20 -1.00 -6.30
N CYS A 171 15.75 -0.17 -5.40
CA CYS A 171 15.03 0.98 -4.86
C CYS A 171 14.86 2.07 -5.92
N SER A 172 13.72 2.77 -5.89
CA SER A 172 13.39 3.81 -6.86
C SER A 172 14.18 5.10 -6.65
N TYR A 173 14.74 5.29 -5.46
CA TYR A 173 15.53 6.46 -5.08
C TYR A 173 16.70 6.04 -4.19
N PHE A 174 17.86 6.63 -4.42
CA PHE A 174 19.07 6.46 -3.61
C PHE A 174 19.33 7.77 -2.87
N TYR A 175 19.32 7.73 -1.54
CA TYR A 175 19.75 8.85 -0.71
C TYR A 175 21.03 8.41 0.02
N SER A 176 22.16 9.02 -0.34
CA SER A 176 23.36 8.98 0.49
C SER A 176 23.22 10.07 1.54
N VAL A 177 23.29 9.73 2.82
CA VAL A 177 23.36 10.74 3.87
C VAL A 177 24.82 10.94 4.19
N ASP A 178 25.46 11.93 3.54
CA ASP A 178 26.79 12.38 3.92
C ASP A 178 26.70 13.17 5.23
N LEU A 179 26.61 12.46 6.35
CA LEU A 179 26.57 13.04 7.70
C LEU A 179 27.78 13.96 8.00
N PHE A 180 28.86 13.84 7.23
CA PHE A 180 30.04 14.71 7.34
C PHE A 180 29.72 16.19 7.09
N SER A 181 28.64 16.50 6.36
CA SER A 181 28.23 17.89 6.06
C SER A 181 27.20 18.48 7.04
N LEU A 182 26.50 17.65 7.83
CA LEU A 182 25.42 18.12 8.69
C LEU A 182 25.87 18.49 10.12
N PHE A 183 27.03 17.98 10.56
CA PHE A 183 27.56 18.19 11.92
C PHE A 183 28.91 18.94 11.95
N ALA A 184 29.44 19.38 10.80
CA ALA A 184 30.64 20.20 10.70
C ALA A 184 30.36 21.72 10.68
N GLY A 185 29.26 22.15 11.31
CA GLY A 185 28.87 23.56 11.47
C GLY A 185 28.92 23.99 12.92
#